data_AF-A0A556UEY6-F1
#
_entry.id   AF-A0A556UEY6-F1
#
_cell.length_a   1.000
_cell.length_b   1.000
_cell.length_c   1.000
_cell.angle_alpha   90.00
_cell.angle_beta   90.00
_cell.angle_gamma   90.00
#
_symmetry.space_group_name_H-M   'P 1'
#
loop_
_entity.id
_entity.type
_entity.pdbx_description
1 polymer ?
#
loop_
_entity_poly.entity_id
_entity_poly.type
_entity_poly.pdbx_seq_one_letter_code
_entity_poly.pdbx_strand_id
1 'polypeptide(L)'
;MEFKQLVDAAEKWCSGNPFELIFAEEVDERRMDFYAEPGISFYVLCPDNMTGGTDTFLLGLPDIDEDTYEQYHGDVEEEAETDHQQMGVSQ
;
A
#
# COMPACT_ATOMS: atom_id res chain seq x y z
N MET A 1 -1.43 -14.03 16.00
CA MET A 1 -1.01 -12.98 16.95
C MET A 1 -2.27 -12.38 17.57
N GLU A 2 -2.26 -11.98 18.85
CA GLU A 2 -3.44 -11.30 19.42
C GLU A 2 -3.65 -9.95 18.72
N PHE A 3 -4.89 -9.59 18.37
CA PHE A 3 -5.18 -8.35 17.65
C PHE A 3 -4.71 -7.12 18.44
N LYS A 4 -4.87 -7.14 19.76
CA LYS A 4 -4.32 -6.13 20.66
C LYS A 4 -2.82 -5.87 20.44
N GLN A 5 -2.02 -6.92 20.23
CA GLN A 5 -0.57 -6.75 19.98
C GLN A 5 -0.29 -6.12 18.61
N LEU A 6 -1.15 -6.34 17.62
CA LEU A 6 -1.06 -5.67 16.31
C LEU A 6 -1.37 -4.18 16.44
N VAL A 7 -2.39 -3.81 17.23
CA VAL A 7 -2.73 -2.42 17.54
C VAL A 7 -1.58 -1.73 18.26
N ASP A 8 -1.04 -2.33 19.33
CA ASP A 8 0.12 -1.78 20.05
C ASP A 8 1.34 -1.58 19.12
N ALA A 9 1.57 -2.52 18.20
CA ALA A 9 2.65 -2.42 17.20
C ALA A 9 2.39 -1.29 16.18
N ALA A 10 1.15 -1.14 15.73
CA ALA A 10 0.73 -0.09 14.82
C ALA A 10 0.88 1.30 15.45
N GLU A 11 0.44 1.50 16.69
CA GLU A 11 0.63 2.77 17.42
C GLU A 11 2.10 3.11 17.60
N LYS A 12 2.93 2.10 17.92
CA LYS A 12 4.37 2.30 18.04
C LYS A 12 5.01 2.69 16.70
N TRP A 13 4.56 2.11 15.59
CA TRP A 13 5.01 2.49 14.26
C TRP A 13 4.59 3.93 13.93
N CYS A 14 3.36 4.33 14.29
CA CYS A 14 2.88 5.71 14.13
C CYS A 14 3.78 6.73 14.85
N SER A 15 4.35 6.39 16.02
CA SER A 15 5.26 7.31 16.73
C SER A 15 6.52 7.74 15.96
N GLY A 16 6.91 6.96 14.94
CA GLY A 16 8.07 7.24 14.07
C GLY A 16 7.70 7.66 12.64
N ASN A 17 6.42 7.80 12.33
CA ASN A 17 5.90 8.07 10.99
C ASN A 17 4.86 9.19 11.04
N PRO A 18 4.57 9.89 9.93
CA PRO A 18 3.55 10.95 9.90
C PRO A 18 2.10 10.43 9.91
N PHE A 19 1.90 9.15 10.19
CA PHE A 19 0.59 8.49 10.21
C PHE A 19 0.07 8.33 11.63
N GLU A 20 -1.25 8.39 11.78
CA GLU A 20 -1.98 8.12 13.01
C GLU A 20 -2.94 6.95 12.78
N LEU A 21 -3.04 6.05 13.75
CA LEU A 21 -4.05 5.00 13.77
C LEU A 21 -5.38 5.63 14.20
N ILE A 22 -6.36 5.66 13.29
CA ILE A 22 -7.66 6.33 13.51
C ILE A 22 -8.81 5.37 13.83
N PHE A 23 -8.67 4.09 13.46
CA PHE A 23 -9.68 3.07 13.73
C PHE A 23 -9.03 1.69 13.83
N ALA A 24 -9.55 0.85 14.73
CA ALA A 24 -9.16 -0.55 14.86
C ALA A 24 -10.37 -1.38 15.29
N GLU A 25 -10.71 -2.41 14.52
CA GLU A 25 -11.84 -3.30 14.77
C GLU A 25 -11.41 -4.76 14.68
N GLU A 26 -11.86 -5.59 15.63
CA GLU A 26 -11.50 -7.02 15.69
C GLU A 26 -12.64 -7.96 15.27
N VAL A 27 -13.90 -7.51 15.38
CA VAL A 27 -15.06 -8.39 15.52
C VAL A 27 -15.57 -8.97 14.18
N ASP A 28 -15.58 -8.17 13.12
CA ASP A 28 -16.05 -8.59 11.79
C ASP A 28 -14.88 -8.94 10.87
N GLU A 29 -14.07 -7.94 10.55
CA GLU A 29 -12.91 -8.06 9.69
C GLU A 29 -11.78 -7.30 10.38
N ARG A 30 -10.78 -8.01 10.92
CA ARG A 30 -9.71 -7.41 11.74
C ARG A 30 -9.02 -6.30 10.96
N ARG A 31 -9.43 -5.05 11.17
CA ARG A 31 -9.08 -3.92 10.31
C ARG A 31 -8.45 -2.82 11.15
N MET A 32 -7.43 -2.20 10.60
CA MET A 32 -6.79 -1.01 11.17
C MET A 32 -6.71 0.07 10.11
N ASP A 33 -7.21 1.27 10.41
CA ASP A 33 -7.19 2.42 9.49
C ASP A 33 -6.19 3.47 9.96
N PHE A 34 -5.46 4.01 9.01
CA PHE A 34 -4.41 5.00 9.21
C PHE A 34 -4.70 6.26 8.42
N TYR A 35 -4.30 7.40 8.96
CA TYR A 35 -4.42 8.70 8.32
C TYR A 35 -3.16 9.53 8.50
N ALA A 36 -2.78 10.30 7.49
CA ALA A 36 -1.73 11.31 7.52
C ALA A 36 -2.14 12.54 6.71
N GLU A 37 -1.75 13.73 7.18
CA GLU A 37 -1.93 14.97 6.42
C GLU A 37 -0.99 15.03 5.20
N PRO A 38 -1.43 15.60 4.06
CA PRO A 38 -2.67 16.36 3.84
C PRO A 38 -3.84 15.54 3.25
N GLY A 39 -4.05 14.29 3.68
CA GLY A 39 -5.24 13.50 3.29
C GLY A 39 -4.96 12.09 2.79
N ILE A 40 -3.82 11.50 3.17
CA ILE A 40 -3.48 10.13 2.82
C ILE A 40 -4.05 9.23 3.90
N SER A 41 -4.92 8.29 3.52
CA SER A 41 -5.34 7.22 4.39
C SER A 41 -5.06 5.86 3.75
N PHE A 42 -4.99 4.83 4.58
CA PHE A 42 -5.02 3.44 4.12
C PHE A 42 -5.56 2.56 5.23
N TYR A 43 -6.02 1.36 4.89
CA TYR A 43 -6.41 0.37 5.87
C TYR A 43 -5.66 -0.93 5.67
N VAL A 44 -5.47 -1.64 6.78
CA VAL A 44 -4.77 -2.93 6.86
C VAL A 44 -5.78 -3.97 7.31
N LEU A 45 -6.04 -4.96 6.46
CA LEU A 45 -6.78 -6.16 6.87
C LEU A 45 -5.80 -7.19 7.44
N CYS A 46 -6.02 -7.54 8.69
CA CYS A 46 -5.21 -8.50 9.42
C CYS A 46 -5.81 -9.89 9.27
N PRO A 47 -5.01 -10.90 8.91
CA PRO A 47 -5.50 -12.26 8.81
C PRO A 47 -5.97 -12.76 10.18
N ASP A 48 -7.13 -13.40 10.22
CA ASP A 48 -7.63 -14.08 11.41
C ASP A 48 -7.00 -15.49 11.50
N ASN A 49 -6.50 -15.82 12.68
CA ASN A 49 -5.87 -17.11 12.94
C ASN A 49 -6.84 -18.32 12.77
N MET A 50 -8.16 -18.11 12.67
CA MET A 50 -9.17 -19.16 12.56
C MET A 50 -9.67 -19.42 11.12
N THR A 51 -9.54 -18.48 10.19
CA THR A 51 -10.12 -18.61 8.83
C THR A 51 -9.16 -19.14 7.78
N GLY A 52 -7.92 -19.50 8.14
CA GLY A 52 -6.95 -20.07 7.19
C GLY A 52 -6.53 -19.10 6.09
N GLY A 53 -6.73 -17.79 6.31
CA GLY A 53 -6.20 -16.74 5.45
C GLY A 53 -4.67 -16.83 5.42
N THR A 54 -4.10 -16.69 4.24
CA THR A 54 -2.64 -16.53 4.08
C THR A 54 -2.17 -15.39 4.99
N ASP A 55 -0.94 -15.43 5.52
CA ASP A 55 -0.27 -14.37 6.30
C ASP A 55 -0.04 -13.07 5.48
N THR A 56 -0.99 -12.70 4.64
CA THR A 56 -0.94 -11.61 3.67
C THR A 56 -1.82 -10.49 4.19
N PHE A 57 -1.18 -9.43 4.66
CA PHE A 57 -1.86 -8.19 4.99
C PHE A 57 -2.29 -7.50 3.70
N LEU A 58 -3.58 -7.17 3.57
CA LEU A 58 -4.08 -6.39 2.44
C LEU A 58 -4.03 -4.91 2.80
N LEU A 59 -3.29 -4.14 2.00
CA LEU A 59 -3.26 -2.68 2.06
C LEU A 59 -4.29 -2.15 1.06
N GLY A 60 -5.35 -1.52 1.55
CA GLY A 60 -6.30 -0.79 0.71
C GLY A 60 -6.04 0.70 0.79
N LEU A 61 -5.87 1.35 -0.36
CA LEU A 61 -5.93 2.81 -0.46
C LEU A 61 -7.43 3.22 -0.52
N PRO A 62 -7.81 4.43 -0.06
CA PRO A 62 -9.15 4.97 -0.30
C PRO A 62 -9.43 4.92 -1.80
N ASP A 63 -10.68 4.60 -2.19
CA ASP A 63 -11.16 4.54 -3.58
C ASP A 63 -10.55 5.69 -4.41
N ILE A 64 -9.43 5.39 -5.06
CA ILE A 64 -8.90 6.23 -6.12
C ILE A 64 -9.69 5.72 -7.32
N ASP A 65 -10.61 6.52 -7.85
CA ASP A 65 -11.31 6.19 -9.08
C ASP A 65 -10.27 5.75 -10.13
N GLU A 66 -10.56 4.67 -10.87
CA GLU A 66 -9.69 4.07 -11.90
C GLU A 66 -9.12 5.14 -12.88
N ASP A 67 -9.90 6.19 -13.16
CA ASP A 67 -9.51 7.39 -13.92
C ASP A 67 -8.28 8.14 -13.38
N THR A 68 -8.05 8.15 -12.06
CA THR A 68 -6.90 8.82 -11.43
C THR A 68 -5.63 7.97 -11.51
N TYR A 69 -5.79 6.63 -11.55
CA TYR A 69 -4.68 5.71 -11.76
C TYR A 69 -4.14 5.82 -13.21
N GLU A 70 -5.03 5.92 -14.20
CA GLU A 70 -4.65 6.11 -15.61
C GLU A 70 -3.94 7.45 -15.87
N GLN A 71 -4.28 8.51 -15.13
CA GLN A 71 -3.62 9.81 -15.28
C GLN A 71 -2.14 9.79 -14.84
N TYR A 72 -1.77 8.99 -13.84
CA TYR A 72 -0.37 8.85 -13.38
C TYR A 72 0.44 7.83 -14.22
N HIS A 73 -0.25 6.90 -14.88
CA HIS A 73 0.37 5.92 -15.78
C HIS A 73 0.41 6.37 -17.26
N GLY A 74 -0.34 7.41 -17.62
CA GLY A 74 -0.44 7.94 -18.98
C GLY A 74 0.77 8.73 -19.49
N ASP A 75 1.75 9.05 -18.62
CA ASP A 75 3.02 9.68 -19.01
C ASP A 75 4.15 8.66 -19.26
N VAL A 76 3.86 7.34 -19.26
CA VAL A 76 4.83 6.27 -19.54
C VAL A 76 4.45 5.48 -20.80
N GLU A 77 3.94 6.16 -21.83
CA GLU A 77 4.07 5.64 -23.20
C GLU A 77 4.57 6.75 -24.13
N GLU A 78 5.54 6.37 -24.96
CA GLU A 78 6.26 7.20 -25.96
C GLU A 78 7.41 8.01 -25.34
N GLU A 79 8.70 7.67 -25.50
CA GLU A 79 9.52 7.54 -26.72
C GLU A 79 10.73 6.60 -26.40
N ALA A 80 11.36 5.81 -27.26
CA ALA A 80 11.52 5.86 -28.70
C ALA A 80 11.93 4.48 -29.25
N GLU A 81 11.38 4.17 -30.41
CA GLU A 81 12.02 3.56 -31.59
C GLU A 81 13.30 2.73 -31.41
N THR A 82 13.17 1.44 -31.75
CA THR A 82 14.05 0.69 -32.66
C THR A 82 15.28 1.46 -33.18
N ASP A 83 16.46 1.14 -32.65
CA ASP A 83 17.69 1.03 -33.43
C ASP A 83 18.74 0.26 -32.63
N HIS A 84 18.76 -1.07 -32.79
CA HIS A 84 19.93 -1.87 -32.42
C HIS A 84 21.06 -1.61 -33.43
N GLN A 85 21.61 -0.38 -33.49
CA GLN A 85 22.88 -0.17 -34.16
C GLN A 85 24.00 -0.66 -33.27
N GLN A 86 24.43 -1.86 -33.62
CA GLN A 86 25.71 -2.44 -33.31
C GLN A 86 26.80 -1.45 -33.77
N MET A 87 27.26 -0.58 -32.87
CA MET A 87 28.44 0.24 -33.08
C MET A 87 29.66 -0.68 -33.04
N GLY A 88 30.04 -1.16 -34.23
CA GLY A 88 31.37 -1.68 -34.48
C GLY A 88 32.41 -0.56 -34.48
N VAL A 89 33.67 -1.03 -34.49
CA VAL A 89 34.97 -0.37 -34.76
C VAL A 89 35.58 0.46 -33.62
N SER A 90 36.60 -0.08 -32.94
CA SER A 90 38.06 0.05 -33.23
C SER A 90 38.65 1.24 -32.43
N GLN A 91 39.84 1.21 -31.81
CA GLN A 91 41.08 0.45 -31.94
C GLN A 91 41.77 0.37 -30.58
#